data_AF-A0A954A9Z3-F1
#
_entry.id   AF-A0A954A9Z3-F1
#
_cell.length_a   1.000
_cell.length_b   1.000
_cell.length_c   1.000
_cell.angle_alpha   90.00
_cell.angle_beta   90.00
_cell.angle_gamma   90.00
#
_symmetry.space_group_name_H-M   'P 1'
#
loop_
_entity.id
_entity.type
_entity.pdbx_description
1 polymer ?
#
loop_
_entity_poly.entity_id
_entity_poly.type
_entity_poly.pdbx_seq_one_letter_code
_entity_poly.pdbx_strand_id
1 'polypeptide(L)'
;GRFEHLAEEYELELSMRARRNSFIRGEMAPVELRAHLTIHGHELPLTLLEAASLTVTTTQRDDSEIRFELDTTELLETGSLRTELRVPESTLLFEAELAGRVSSLSREKPSLLSAMSVQSTAGSDNEETVDGFYLTRTSGGFAIERRGRSGELRPDRPVSVWCMRGEMAFEPVELKTDAAGRVELGALDGVEIIHVTDDDSEISAGWRVTRDHVWLPETVHLRAGEVHRIPYAGRATAVDPRFFSCLELRGHHETQPIPVRSRIEALSLRGGFLEVGGLPAGDYRIDFKESGQQVLVRVSGGRAIGDRLVGRHRVLEPSPAPRPHIPRVEVAEAEIRFAVVGGDASTPIEVVADRYLNGTRYWWSDPFPDLRQRISEGSAATYLTGRDLGDEYRYVLDRQRQPRYPGNPLERPGLVLNPWMLRETSTERFGAATGGAWAGRRPTGSDAAGGELEEDFGGVQLDRDLEMSPFPDFLPDGPVILRDLKPDANGWVRVPIAALGGNPFVEIRAGSTTRYVGLEARDFAPRDLTLQRGLDPDRHASEQKRIVPLVEG
;
A
#
# COMPACT_ATOMS: atom_id res chain seq x y z
N GLY A 1 24.17 -27.73 9.11
CA GLY A 1 23.24 -26.60 8.98
C GLY A 1 24.06 -25.36 8.77
N ARG A 2 23.75 -24.59 7.73
CA ARG A 2 24.25 -23.23 7.56
C ARG A 2 23.38 -22.36 8.47
N PHE A 3 23.99 -21.60 9.37
CA PHE A 3 23.28 -20.60 10.16
C PHE A 3 23.62 -19.26 9.52
N GLU A 4 22.63 -18.61 8.93
CA GLU A 4 22.78 -17.26 8.39
C GLU A 4 22.58 -16.28 9.55
N HIS A 5 23.65 -15.56 9.85
CA HIS A 5 23.64 -14.51 10.84
C HIS A 5 23.42 -13.19 10.11
N LEU A 6 22.26 -12.56 10.31
CA LEU A 6 21.96 -11.25 9.76
C LEU A 6 22.76 -10.18 10.53
N ALA A 7 23.33 -9.21 9.80
CA ALA A 7 24.07 -8.09 10.39
C ALA A 7 23.10 -7.14 11.10
N GLU A 8 23.51 -6.47 12.18
CA GLU A 8 22.62 -5.50 12.83
C GLU A 8 22.49 -4.21 11.98
N GLU A 9 21.38 -4.07 11.27
CA GLU A 9 21.10 -2.98 10.34
C GLU A 9 19.76 -2.34 10.69
N TYR A 10 19.81 -1.05 11.01
CA TYR A 10 18.65 -0.28 11.44
C TYR A 10 18.15 0.59 10.29
N GLU A 11 16.84 0.67 10.15
CA GLU A 11 16.17 1.53 9.17
C GLU A 11 15.20 2.46 9.90
N LEU A 12 15.27 3.76 9.56
CA LEU A 12 14.35 4.78 10.06
C LEU A 12 13.52 5.27 8.88
N GLU A 13 12.21 5.30 9.08
CA GLU A 13 11.27 5.84 8.11
C GLU A 13 10.48 6.99 8.73
N LEU A 14 10.18 8.00 7.91
CA LEU A 14 9.35 9.15 8.29
C LEU A 14 8.33 9.41 7.18
N SER A 15 7.09 9.67 7.57
CA SER A 15 6.00 10.07 6.68
C SER A 15 5.30 11.31 7.23
N MET A 16 5.30 12.39 6.46
CA MET A 16 4.54 13.61 6.72
C MET A 16 3.29 13.65 5.85
N ARG A 17 2.16 14.03 6.43
CA ARG A 17 0.89 14.17 5.71
C ARG A 17 0.08 15.36 6.16
N ALA A 18 -0.26 16.21 5.20
CA ALA A 18 -1.20 17.31 5.33
C ALA A 18 -2.21 17.28 4.18
N ARG A 19 -3.43 17.78 4.40
CA ARG A 19 -4.46 17.74 3.35
C ARG A 19 -4.12 18.77 2.31
N ARG A 20 -4.24 18.39 1.04
CA ARG A 20 -3.94 19.33 -0.05
C ARG A 20 -4.82 20.57 0.03
N ASN A 21 -6.11 20.36 0.32
CA ASN A 21 -7.08 21.42 0.54
C ASN A 21 -6.87 22.21 1.84
N SER A 22 -5.97 21.79 2.74
CA SER A 22 -5.63 22.55 3.96
C SER A 22 -4.45 23.49 3.78
N PHE A 23 -3.73 23.42 2.66
CA PHE A 23 -2.62 24.34 2.37
C PHE A 23 -3.13 25.67 1.80
N ILE A 24 -3.89 26.37 2.61
CA ILE A 24 -4.36 27.73 2.34
C ILE A 24 -3.28 28.69 2.82
N ARG A 25 -2.81 29.58 1.95
CA ARG A 25 -1.75 30.52 2.22
C ARG A 25 -2.12 31.46 3.35
N GLY A 26 -1.17 31.65 4.25
CA GLY A 26 -1.36 32.45 5.46
C GLY A 26 -2.18 31.76 6.55
N GLU A 27 -2.63 30.52 6.38
CA GLU A 27 -3.37 29.77 7.40
C GLU A 27 -2.50 28.72 8.10
N MET A 28 -3.06 28.08 9.13
CA MET A 28 -2.49 26.89 9.76
C MET A 28 -3.04 25.63 9.07
N ALA A 29 -2.16 24.72 8.68
CA ALA A 29 -2.50 23.44 8.09
C ALA A 29 -2.29 22.31 9.12
N PRO A 30 -3.30 21.46 9.39
CA PRO A 30 -3.11 20.28 10.21
C PRO A 30 -2.23 19.25 9.48
N VAL A 31 -1.20 18.77 10.19
CA VAL A 31 -0.20 17.83 9.70
C VAL A 31 -0.07 16.65 10.67
N GLU A 32 0.05 15.44 10.13
CA GLU A 32 0.40 14.24 10.89
C GLU A 32 1.74 13.69 10.38
N LEU A 33 2.65 13.47 11.32
CA LEU A 33 3.95 12.85 11.12
C LEU A 33 3.90 11.46 11.74
N ARG A 34 4.42 10.44 11.04
CA ARG A 34 4.63 9.10 11.58
C ARG A 34 6.01 8.61 11.28
N ALA A 35 6.61 7.93 12.25
CA ALA A 35 7.93 7.34 12.10
C ALA A 35 7.91 5.88 12.51
N HIS A 36 8.81 5.09 11.91
CA HIS A 36 9.05 3.70 12.30
C HIS A 36 10.55 3.46 12.35
N LEU A 37 11.00 2.71 13.35
CA LEU A 37 12.36 2.20 13.45
C LEU A 37 12.29 0.69 13.31
N THR A 38 13.05 0.12 12.38
CA THR A 38 13.05 -1.33 12.15
C THR A 38 14.46 -1.91 12.12
N ILE A 39 14.54 -3.22 12.32
CA ILE A 39 15.73 -4.05 12.06
C ILE A 39 15.28 -5.31 11.32
N HIS A 40 15.72 -5.50 10.08
CA HIS A 40 15.27 -6.60 9.21
C HIS A 40 13.75 -6.72 9.13
N GLY A 41 13.05 -5.58 8.97
CA GLY A 41 11.58 -5.53 8.93
C GLY A 41 10.89 -5.76 10.28
N HIS A 42 11.63 -5.90 11.38
CA HIS A 42 11.06 -5.97 12.72
C HIS A 42 11.01 -4.59 13.37
N GLU A 43 9.81 -4.16 13.73
CA GLU A 43 9.58 -2.89 14.41
C GLU A 43 10.24 -2.87 15.80
N LEU A 44 10.95 -1.78 16.08
CA LEU A 44 11.63 -1.47 17.33
C LEU A 44 10.98 -0.22 17.97
N PRO A 45 11.07 -0.08 19.30
CA PRO A 45 10.64 1.16 19.95
C PRO A 45 11.45 2.37 19.44
N LEU A 46 10.75 3.41 18.97
CA LEU A 46 11.39 4.66 18.56
C LEU A 46 12.16 5.36 19.69
N THR A 47 11.82 5.07 20.94
CA THR A 47 12.56 5.55 22.12
C THR A 47 14.03 5.10 22.16
N LEU A 48 14.44 4.16 21.30
CA LEU A 48 15.85 3.81 21.10
C LEU A 48 16.64 4.85 20.30
N LEU A 49 15.96 5.77 19.61
CA LEU A 49 16.57 6.87 18.88
C LEU A 49 17.04 7.95 19.86
N GLU A 50 18.33 7.98 20.15
CA GLU A 50 18.96 8.96 21.01
C GLU A 50 19.24 10.26 20.25
N ALA A 51 19.24 11.39 20.97
CA ALA A 51 19.51 12.72 20.42
C ALA A 51 18.67 13.04 19.16
N ALA A 52 17.39 12.63 19.20
CA ALA A 52 16.49 12.82 18.09
C ALA A 52 16.12 14.29 17.88
N SER A 53 16.17 14.74 16.63
CA SER A 53 15.73 16.07 16.19
C SER A 53 14.71 15.92 15.06
N LEU A 54 13.58 16.62 15.18
CA LEU A 54 12.57 16.70 14.13
C LEU A 54 12.48 18.14 13.63
N THR A 55 12.74 18.31 12.35
CA THR A 55 12.76 19.63 11.71
C THR A 55 11.80 19.63 10.53
N VAL A 56 11.07 20.73 10.35
CA VAL A 56 10.30 21.00 9.13
C VAL A 56 10.88 22.23 8.44
N THR A 57 11.28 22.08 7.19
CA THR A 57 11.77 23.15 6.33
C THR A 57 10.72 23.46 5.27
N THR A 58 10.39 24.73 5.10
CA THR A 58 9.54 25.21 4.00
C THR A 58 10.38 25.95 2.97
N THR A 59 10.36 25.50 1.72
CA THR A 59 10.99 26.22 0.60
C THR A 59 9.97 27.14 -0.04
N GLN A 60 10.34 28.41 -0.21
CA GLN A 60 9.52 29.44 -0.82
C GLN A 60 9.84 29.59 -2.32
N ARG A 61 8.99 30.33 -3.06
CA ARG A 61 9.15 30.57 -4.51
C ARG A 61 10.43 31.31 -4.89
N ASP A 62 11.00 32.10 -3.98
CA ASP A 62 12.28 32.80 -4.18
C ASP A 62 13.49 31.96 -3.73
N ASP A 63 13.30 30.65 -3.58
CA ASP A 63 14.27 29.67 -3.06
C ASP A 63 14.73 29.97 -1.62
N SER A 64 14.04 30.85 -0.89
CA SER A 64 14.31 31.05 0.54
C SER A 64 13.73 29.90 1.38
N GLU A 65 14.40 29.58 2.48
CA GLU A 65 14.00 28.50 3.39
C GLU A 65 13.62 29.05 4.76
N ILE A 66 12.54 28.53 5.33
CA ILE A 66 12.14 28.78 6.71
C ILE A 66 12.14 27.43 7.43
N ARG A 67 12.86 27.36 8.55
CA ARG A 67 13.04 26.13 9.33
C ARG A 67 12.33 26.22 10.68
N PHE A 68 11.59 25.17 11.01
CA PHE A 68 10.87 24.99 12.27
C PHE A 68 11.36 23.73 12.96
N GLU A 69 11.70 23.82 14.24
CA GLU A 69 12.01 22.66 15.07
C GLU A 69 10.76 22.22 15.82
N LEU A 70 10.44 20.93 15.76
CA LEU A 70 9.28 20.33 16.43
C LEU A 70 9.74 19.46 17.59
N ASP A 71 8.95 19.44 18.66
CA ASP A 71 9.19 18.55 19.79
C ASP A 71 9.00 17.08 19.36
N THR A 72 10.00 16.24 19.66
CA THR A 72 10.01 14.83 19.25
C THR A 72 9.35 13.90 20.28
N THR A 73 8.99 14.38 21.48
CA THR A 73 8.60 13.53 22.60
C THR A 73 7.41 12.64 22.27
N GLU A 74 6.31 13.23 21.78
CA GLU A 74 5.10 12.48 21.42
C GLU A 74 5.35 11.50 20.26
N LEU A 75 6.16 11.91 19.26
CA LEU A 75 6.52 11.07 18.12
C LEU A 75 7.31 9.83 18.56
N LEU A 76 8.29 10.01 19.45
CA LEU A 76 9.13 8.91 19.95
C LEU A 76 8.37 7.97 20.88
N GLU A 77 7.42 8.48 21.66
CA GLU A 77 6.61 7.68 22.58
C GLU A 77 5.51 6.88 21.87
N THR A 78 4.90 7.46 20.84
CA THR A 78 3.67 6.89 20.22
C THR A 78 3.84 6.44 18.78
N GLY A 79 4.92 6.83 18.10
CA GLY A 79 5.09 6.62 16.66
C GLY A 79 4.39 7.64 15.77
N SER A 80 3.64 8.58 16.35
CA SER A 80 2.92 9.61 15.61
C SER A 80 2.99 10.97 16.31
N LEU A 81 2.97 12.05 15.53
CA LEU A 81 2.83 13.41 16.02
C LEU A 81 1.80 14.14 15.17
N ARG A 82 0.78 14.70 15.82
CA ARG A 82 -0.24 15.54 15.18
C ARG A 82 0.00 16.98 15.58
N THR A 83 0.22 17.86 14.61
CA THR A 83 0.51 19.28 14.85
C THR A 83 -0.10 20.16 13.75
N GLU A 84 0.05 21.47 13.88
CA GLU A 84 -0.32 22.43 12.86
C GLU A 84 0.91 23.20 12.40
N LEU A 85 1.05 23.37 11.08
CA LEU A 85 2.12 24.14 10.47
C LEU A 85 1.54 25.37 9.80
N ARG A 86 2.17 26.53 10.02
CA ARG A 86 1.85 27.73 9.25
C ARG A 86 2.18 27.47 7.78
N VAL A 87 1.34 27.93 6.88
CA VAL A 87 1.58 27.93 5.43
C VAL A 87 1.99 29.33 4.99
N PRO A 88 3.29 29.62 4.80
CA PRO A 88 3.72 30.90 4.27
C PRO A 88 3.17 31.20 2.86
N GLU A 89 3.11 32.48 2.51
CA GLU A 89 2.48 32.99 1.27
C GLU A 89 3.09 32.44 -0.03
N SER A 90 4.35 32.03 -0.05
CA SER A 90 5.04 31.61 -1.26
C SER A 90 5.55 30.17 -1.18
N THR A 91 4.96 29.34 -0.33
CA THR A 91 5.50 27.99 -0.08
C THR A 91 5.30 27.08 -1.28
N LEU A 92 6.40 26.44 -1.70
CA LEU A 92 6.46 25.43 -2.76
C LEU A 92 6.58 24.01 -2.20
N LEU A 93 7.26 23.87 -1.05
CA LEU A 93 7.64 22.59 -0.49
C LEU A 93 7.61 22.62 1.03
N PHE A 94 7.12 21.56 1.64
CA PHE A 94 7.38 21.19 3.03
C PHE A 94 8.26 19.95 3.06
N GLU A 95 9.32 19.98 3.86
CA GLU A 95 10.21 18.85 4.08
C GLU A 95 10.34 18.61 5.58
N ALA A 96 9.93 17.44 6.05
CA ALA A 96 10.17 16.99 7.42
C ALA A 96 11.37 16.05 7.45
N GLU A 97 12.29 16.27 8.38
CA GLU A 97 13.45 15.40 8.64
C GLU A 97 13.45 14.99 10.11
N LEU A 98 13.53 13.67 10.34
CA LEU A 98 13.79 13.07 11.65
C LEU A 98 15.18 12.46 11.63
N ALA A 99 16.07 12.98 12.45
CA ALA A 99 17.45 12.49 12.57
C ALA A 99 17.78 12.10 14.01
N GLY A 100 18.67 11.14 14.19
CA GLY A 100 19.13 10.71 15.51
C GLY A 100 20.18 9.60 15.42
N ARG A 101 20.45 8.94 16.55
CA ARG A 101 21.41 7.83 16.61
C ARG A 101 20.89 6.67 17.44
N VAL A 102 21.20 5.46 17.02
CA VAL A 102 20.90 4.22 17.76
C VAL A 102 22.20 3.58 18.22
N SER A 103 22.27 3.23 19.50
CA SER A 103 23.40 2.52 20.09
C SER A 103 23.43 1.06 19.61
N SER A 104 24.44 0.69 18.83
CA SER A 104 24.55 -0.68 18.31
C SER A 104 24.99 -1.67 19.40
N LEU A 105 24.44 -2.89 19.37
CA LEU A 105 24.77 -3.98 20.29
C LEU A 105 25.93 -4.85 19.78
N SER A 106 26.06 -5.00 18.47
CA SER A 106 27.09 -5.79 17.80
C SER A 106 28.28 -4.95 17.33
N ARG A 107 28.09 -3.65 17.11
CA ARG A 107 29.14 -2.71 16.69
C ARG A 107 29.48 -1.77 17.84
N GLU A 108 30.78 -1.49 18.04
CA GLU A 108 31.24 -0.55 19.09
C GLU A 108 30.94 0.94 18.79
N LYS A 109 30.23 1.24 17.69
CA LYS A 109 29.90 2.59 17.24
C LYS A 109 28.39 2.76 17.06
N PRO A 110 27.81 3.91 17.45
CA PRO A 110 26.40 4.20 17.19
C PRO A 110 26.14 4.33 15.70
N SER A 111 24.96 3.90 15.27
CA SER A 111 24.45 4.09 13.91
C SER A 111 23.72 5.42 13.83
N LEU A 112 24.13 6.30 12.92
CA LEU A 112 23.43 7.55 12.62
C LEU A 112 22.32 7.26 11.62
N LEU A 113 21.10 7.73 11.91
CA LEU A 113 19.93 7.52 11.08
C LEU A 113 19.28 8.88 10.78
N SER A 114 18.82 9.06 9.55
CA SER A 114 17.96 10.17 9.16
C SER A 114 16.89 9.65 8.20
N ALA A 115 15.69 10.18 8.33
CA ALA A 115 14.56 9.89 7.47
C ALA A 115 13.87 11.21 7.09
N MET A 116 13.53 11.33 5.81
CA MET A 116 12.96 12.55 5.26
C MET A 116 11.61 12.26 4.62
N SER A 117 10.69 13.21 4.74
CA SER A 117 9.39 13.16 4.08
C SER A 117 9.07 14.52 3.48
N VAL A 118 8.73 14.52 2.19
CA VAL A 118 8.53 15.73 1.40
C VAL A 118 7.07 15.80 0.95
N GLN A 119 6.48 16.98 1.11
CA GLN A 119 5.16 17.29 0.59
C GLN A 119 5.19 18.58 -0.22
N SER A 120 4.97 18.47 -1.53
CA SER A 120 4.89 19.63 -2.43
C SER A 120 3.59 20.40 -2.25
N THR A 121 3.68 21.73 -2.25
CA THR A 121 2.57 22.67 -2.46
C THR A 121 2.59 23.32 -3.83
N ALA A 122 3.54 22.96 -4.70
CA ALA A 122 3.50 23.31 -6.11
C ALA A 122 2.62 22.26 -6.84
N GLY A 123 1.46 22.68 -7.34
CA GLY A 123 0.69 21.88 -8.29
C GLY A 123 1.29 22.04 -9.69
N SER A 124 0.51 21.78 -10.73
CA SER A 124 0.75 22.38 -12.05
C SER A 124 0.51 23.90 -11.99
N ASP A 125 1.10 24.61 -11.03
CA ASP A 125 1.14 26.07 -10.99
C ASP A 125 2.11 26.52 -12.08
N ASN A 126 1.75 26.27 -13.34
CA ASN A 126 2.41 26.88 -14.48
C ASN A 126 2.08 28.38 -14.41
N GLU A 127 3.11 29.22 -14.28
CA GLU A 127 2.96 30.64 -13.96
C GLU A 127 2.05 31.38 -14.95
N GLU A 128 1.92 30.85 -16.16
CA GLU A 128 1.17 31.39 -17.30
C GLU A 128 -0.35 31.08 -17.29
N THR A 129 -0.80 30.09 -16.50
CA THR A 129 -2.21 29.64 -16.51
C THR A 129 -3.07 30.37 -15.47
N VAL A 130 -4.22 30.93 -15.88
CA VAL A 130 -5.08 31.75 -15.00
C VAL A 130 -6.24 30.97 -14.38
N ASP A 131 -6.44 29.72 -14.80
CA ASP A 131 -7.47 28.80 -14.31
C ASP A 131 -6.94 27.36 -14.22
N GLY A 132 -7.75 26.50 -13.59
CA GLY A 132 -7.42 25.11 -13.37
C GLY A 132 -8.65 24.23 -13.20
N PHE A 133 -8.44 22.94 -13.37
CA PHE A 133 -9.47 21.93 -13.16
C PHE A 133 -9.39 21.31 -11.78
N TYR A 134 -10.54 21.09 -11.16
CA TYR A 134 -10.67 20.48 -9.84
C TYR A 134 -11.74 19.38 -9.89
N LEU A 135 -11.39 18.17 -9.46
CA LEU A 135 -12.35 17.07 -9.38
C LEU A 135 -13.02 17.07 -8.00
N THR A 136 -14.34 16.92 -7.95
CA THR A 136 -15.09 16.71 -6.71
C THR A 136 -16.02 15.50 -6.85
N ARG A 137 -16.58 15.05 -5.72
CA ARG A 137 -17.58 13.99 -5.68
C ARG A 137 -18.76 14.45 -4.85
N THR A 138 -19.93 14.45 -5.47
CA THR A 138 -21.20 14.84 -4.87
C THR A 138 -22.13 13.62 -4.75
N SER A 139 -23.34 13.82 -4.22
CA SER A 139 -24.39 12.80 -4.22
C SER A 139 -24.78 12.34 -5.64
N GLY A 140 -24.53 13.15 -6.66
CA GLY A 140 -24.77 12.83 -8.08
C GLY A 140 -23.63 12.07 -8.77
N GLY A 141 -22.49 11.91 -8.11
CA GLY A 141 -21.28 11.29 -8.67
C GLY A 141 -20.11 12.28 -8.72
N PHE A 142 -19.18 12.05 -9.64
CA PHE A 142 -18.03 12.92 -9.86
C PHE A 142 -18.38 14.10 -10.76
N ALA A 143 -17.78 15.24 -10.49
CA ALA A 143 -17.89 16.44 -11.31
C ALA A 143 -16.55 17.17 -11.37
N ILE A 144 -16.23 17.74 -12.53
CA ILE A 144 -15.08 18.64 -12.71
C ILE A 144 -15.60 20.08 -12.53
N GLU A 145 -14.92 20.87 -11.71
CA GLU A 145 -15.10 22.32 -11.64
C GLU A 145 -13.89 23.00 -12.30
N ARG A 146 -14.13 23.94 -13.24
CA ARG A 146 -13.09 24.81 -13.78
C ARG A 146 -13.17 26.16 -13.09
N ARG A 147 -12.10 26.55 -12.41
CA ARG A 147 -12.04 27.79 -11.64
C ARG A 147 -10.77 28.57 -11.92
N GLY A 148 -10.87 29.89 -11.88
CA GLY A 148 -9.69 30.73 -11.90
C GLY A 148 -8.90 30.70 -10.58
N ARG A 149 -7.74 31.37 -10.56
CA ARG A 149 -6.87 31.41 -9.38
C ARG A 149 -7.54 32.01 -8.14
N SER A 150 -8.48 32.95 -8.29
CA SER A 150 -9.27 33.52 -7.18
C SER A 150 -10.59 32.76 -6.96
N GLY A 151 -10.74 31.56 -7.51
CA GLY A 151 -11.90 30.70 -7.33
C GLY A 151 -13.12 31.08 -8.16
N GLU A 152 -13.01 32.04 -9.08
CA GLU A 152 -14.09 32.44 -9.97
C GLU A 152 -14.51 31.31 -10.92
N LEU A 153 -15.81 31.14 -11.12
CA LEU A 153 -16.34 30.12 -12.02
C LEU A 153 -15.98 30.43 -13.47
N ARG A 154 -15.64 29.40 -14.25
CA ARG A 154 -15.33 29.52 -15.68
C ARG A 154 -16.40 28.79 -16.51
N PRO A 155 -17.56 29.43 -16.79
CA PRO A 155 -18.61 28.85 -17.62
C PRO A 155 -18.26 28.87 -19.10
N ASP A 156 -18.94 28.02 -19.88
CA ASP A 156 -18.83 27.94 -21.34
C ASP A 156 -17.40 27.69 -21.86
N ARG A 157 -16.59 26.97 -21.09
CA ARG A 157 -15.22 26.61 -21.46
C ARG A 157 -15.10 25.17 -21.94
N PRO A 158 -14.29 24.90 -22.99
CA PRO A 158 -14.06 23.54 -23.46
C PRO A 158 -13.34 22.70 -22.41
N VAL A 159 -13.64 21.40 -22.40
CA VAL A 159 -13.01 20.38 -21.57
C VAL A 159 -12.97 19.07 -22.35
N SER A 160 -11.77 18.60 -22.72
CA SER A 160 -11.61 17.25 -23.24
C SER A 160 -11.40 16.30 -22.09
N VAL A 161 -12.18 15.21 -22.01
CA VAL A 161 -12.11 14.24 -20.92
C VAL A 161 -11.68 12.88 -21.47
N TRP A 162 -10.51 12.43 -21.03
CA TRP A 162 -9.98 11.10 -21.28
C TRP A 162 -10.08 10.25 -20.02
N CYS A 163 -10.30 8.93 -20.16
CA CYS A 163 -10.35 8.05 -19.00
C CYS A 163 -9.79 6.65 -19.29
N MET A 164 -9.39 5.97 -18.22
CA MET A 164 -8.84 4.62 -18.24
C MET A 164 -9.60 3.68 -17.32
N ARG A 165 -9.86 2.45 -17.78
CA ARG A 165 -10.44 1.35 -17.01
C ARG A 165 -9.56 0.11 -17.09
N GLY A 166 -8.79 -0.15 -16.03
CA GLY A 166 -7.75 -1.16 -16.06
C GLY A 166 -6.75 -0.83 -17.16
N GLU A 167 -6.49 -1.77 -18.06
CA GLU A 167 -5.59 -1.57 -19.20
C GLU A 167 -6.26 -0.92 -20.43
N MET A 168 -7.57 -0.62 -20.37
CA MET A 168 -8.30 -0.02 -21.48
C MET A 168 -8.35 1.50 -21.35
N ALA A 169 -7.78 2.19 -22.34
CA ALA A 169 -7.97 3.62 -22.55
C ALA A 169 -9.20 3.87 -23.43
N PHE A 170 -9.97 4.91 -23.13
CA PHE A 170 -11.09 5.36 -23.96
C PHE A 170 -10.71 6.58 -24.78
N GLU A 171 -11.38 6.77 -25.91
CA GLU A 171 -11.25 8.00 -26.71
C GLU A 171 -11.68 9.22 -25.89
N PRO A 172 -10.97 10.36 -26.00
CA PRO A 172 -11.37 11.60 -25.34
C PRO A 172 -12.78 12.05 -25.77
N VAL A 173 -13.53 12.59 -24.82
CA VAL A 173 -14.87 13.15 -25.04
C VAL A 173 -14.80 14.66 -24.83
N GLU A 174 -15.20 15.41 -25.86
CA GLU A 174 -15.28 16.87 -25.81
C GLU A 174 -16.56 17.32 -25.10
N LEU A 175 -16.39 18.06 -24.02
CA LEU A 175 -17.43 18.62 -23.18
C LEU A 175 -17.24 20.13 -23.03
N LYS A 176 -18.22 20.78 -22.40
CA LYS A 176 -18.17 22.21 -22.09
C LYS A 176 -18.69 22.44 -20.69
N THR A 177 -18.04 23.31 -19.92
CA THR A 177 -18.54 23.70 -18.61
C THR A 177 -19.90 24.39 -18.72
N ASP A 178 -20.78 24.10 -17.77
CA ASP A 178 -22.08 24.74 -17.64
C ASP A 178 -21.98 26.16 -17.07
N ALA A 179 -23.14 26.80 -16.81
CA ALA A 179 -23.19 28.14 -16.21
C ALA A 179 -22.57 28.21 -14.80
N ALA A 180 -22.43 27.07 -14.11
CA ALA A 180 -21.77 26.95 -12.82
C ALA A 180 -20.29 26.58 -12.95
N GLY A 181 -19.72 26.57 -14.17
CA GLY A 181 -18.33 26.20 -14.41
C GLY A 181 -18.05 24.71 -14.23
N ARG A 182 -19.06 23.83 -14.35
CA ARG A 182 -18.96 22.40 -14.06
C ARG A 182 -19.18 21.49 -15.26
N VAL A 183 -18.61 20.29 -15.18
CA VAL A 183 -18.91 19.14 -16.04
C VAL A 183 -19.27 17.95 -15.14
N GLU A 184 -20.52 17.49 -15.23
CA GLU A 184 -21.00 16.31 -14.49
C GLU A 184 -20.54 15.02 -15.18
N LEU A 185 -19.79 14.18 -14.46
CA LEU A 185 -19.24 12.92 -14.95
C LEU A 185 -20.03 11.68 -14.48
N GLY A 186 -20.88 11.84 -13.46
CA GLY A 186 -21.64 10.75 -12.87
C GLY A 186 -20.77 9.77 -12.08
N ALA A 187 -21.18 8.51 -11.95
CA ALA A 187 -20.57 7.57 -11.00
C ALA A 187 -19.14 7.11 -11.35
N LEU A 188 -18.77 7.12 -12.63
CA LEU A 188 -17.48 6.64 -13.13
C LEU A 188 -17.14 5.18 -12.74
N ASP A 189 -18.15 4.30 -12.78
CA ASP A 189 -18.04 2.92 -12.34
C ASP A 189 -16.92 2.14 -13.07
N GLY A 190 -15.89 1.78 -12.30
CA GLY A 190 -14.74 1.02 -12.79
C GLY A 190 -13.70 1.85 -13.54
N VAL A 191 -13.89 3.17 -13.67
CA VAL A 191 -12.84 4.08 -14.14
C VAL A 191 -11.78 4.19 -13.06
N GLU A 192 -10.52 4.12 -13.45
CA GLU A 192 -9.37 4.16 -12.54
C GLU A 192 -8.67 5.51 -12.60
N ILE A 193 -8.58 6.07 -13.80
CA ILE A 193 -7.89 7.33 -14.09
C ILE A 193 -8.80 8.19 -14.96
N ILE A 194 -8.84 9.48 -14.65
CA ILE A 194 -9.38 10.53 -15.51
C ILE A 194 -8.25 11.49 -15.80
N HIS A 195 -8.19 11.96 -17.04
CA HIS A 195 -7.37 13.07 -17.45
C HIS A 195 -8.26 14.09 -18.17
N VAL A 196 -8.02 15.36 -17.91
CA VAL A 196 -8.76 16.46 -18.54
C VAL A 196 -7.80 17.46 -19.14
N THR A 197 -8.11 17.97 -20.31
CA THR A 197 -7.35 19.01 -20.98
C THR A 197 -8.26 20.13 -21.48
N ASP A 198 -7.67 21.30 -21.63
CA ASP A 198 -8.12 22.31 -22.56
C ASP A 198 -6.91 22.78 -23.37
N ASP A 199 -6.82 22.31 -24.61
CA ASP A 199 -5.69 22.57 -25.50
C ASP A 199 -5.55 24.06 -25.86
N ASP A 200 -6.64 24.84 -25.83
CA ASP A 200 -6.59 26.28 -26.13
C ASP A 200 -5.92 27.08 -25.01
N SER A 201 -6.07 26.61 -23.77
CA SER A 201 -5.52 27.27 -22.57
C SER A 201 -4.27 26.56 -22.04
N GLU A 202 -3.84 25.49 -22.70
CA GLU A 202 -2.71 24.62 -22.31
C GLU A 202 -2.78 24.18 -20.83
N ILE A 203 -3.99 23.95 -20.31
CA ILE A 203 -4.21 23.44 -18.95
C ILE A 203 -4.59 21.96 -19.00
N SER A 204 -4.06 21.19 -18.06
CA SER A 204 -4.47 19.81 -17.85
C SER A 204 -4.52 19.44 -16.38
N ALA A 205 -5.25 18.36 -16.07
CA ALA A 205 -5.23 17.73 -14.76
C ALA A 205 -5.60 16.25 -14.87
N GLY A 206 -5.00 15.44 -14.01
CA GLY A 206 -5.24 14.01 -13.91
C GLY A 206 -5.56 13.60 -12.47
N TRP A 207 -6.49 12.66 -12.33
CA TRP A 207 -6.81 12.07 -11.03
C TRP A 207 -6.99 10.56 -11.15
N ARG A 208 -6.59 9.86 -10.09
CA ARG A 208 -7.10 8.52 -9.82
C ARG A 208 -8.47 8.63 -9.16
N VAL A 209 -9.47 7.98 -9.74
CA VAL A 209 -10.83 7.96 -9.18
C VAL A 209 -10.81 7.17 -7.87
N THR A 210 -11.15 7.82 -6.77
CA THR A 210 -11.18 7.17 -5.46
C THR A 210 -12.30 6.15 -5.38
N ARG A 211 -11.94 4.96 -4.90
CA ARG A 211 -12.84 3.83 -4.71
C ARG A 211 -12.74 3.39 -3.28
N ASP A 212 -13.83 2.84 -2.77
CA ASP A 212 -13.82 2.13 -1.50
C ASP A 212 -12.68 1.09 -1.51
N HIS A 213 -11.89 1.09 -0.45
CA HIS A 213 -10.68 0.28 -0.39
C HIS A 213 -10.52 -0.35 0.98
N VAL A 214 -9.91 -1.54 1.00
CA VAL A 214 -9.45 -2.18 2.23
C VAL A 214 -8.07 -2.78 1.99
N TRP A 215 -7.12 -2.47 2.87
CA TRP A 215 -5.82 -3.14 2.90
C TRP A 215 -6.00 -4.56 3.43
N LEU A 216 -5.53 -5.53 2.65
CA LEU A 216 -5.58 -6.94 2.99
C LEU A 216 -4.20 -7.44 3.44
N PRO A 217 -4.14 -8.41 4.37
CA PRO A 217 -2.89 -9.08 4.70
C PRO A 217 -2.38 -9.87 3.49
N GLU A 218 -1.07 -9.86 3.26
CA GLU A 218 -0.47 -10.67 2.19
C GLU A 218 -0.65 -12.17 2.44
N THR A 219 -0.63 -12.58 3.71
CA THR A 219 -0.76 -13.98 4.11
C THR A 219 -1.73 -14.15 5.28
N VAL A 220 -2.52 -15.22 5.21
CA VAL A 220 -3.42 -15.69 6.27
C VAL A 220 -3.12 -17.17 6.57
N HIS A 221 -2.97 -17.53 7.84
CA HIS A 221 -2.77 -18.91 8.29
C HIS A 221 -3.99 -19.38 9.08
N LEU A 222 -4.59 -20.47 8.62
CA LEU A 222 -5.83 -21.01 9.14
C LEU A 222 -5.67 -22.45 9.61
N ARG A 223 -6.52 -22.89 10.53
CA ARG A 223 -6.70 -24.31 10.79
C ARG A 223 -7.73 -24.88 9.82
N ALA A 224 -7.51 -26.11 9.35
CA ALA A 224 -8.47 -26.80 8.50
C ALA A 224 -9.84 -26.91 9.19
N GLY A 225 -10.90 -26.51 8.48
CA GLY A 225 -12.27 -26.52 8.98
C GLY A 225 -12.72 -25.22 9.66
N GLU A 226 -11.81 -24.27 9.93
CA GLU A 226 -12.20 -22.94 10.40
C GLU A 226 -12.69 -22.06 9.25
N VAL A 227 -13.60 -21.14 9.57
CA VAL A 227 -14.04 -20.08 8.66
C VAL A 227 -13.30 -18.81 9.03
N HIS A 228 -12.67 -18.19 8.04
CA HIS A 228 -12.01 -16.91 8.21
C HIS A 228 -12.69 -15.82 7.39
N ARG A 229 -12.78 -14.61 7.94
CA ARG A 229 -13.44 -13.47 7.31
C ARG A 229 -12.39 -12.49 6.84
N ILE A 230 -12.27 -12.33 5.52
CA ILE A 230 -11.42 -11.33 4.91
C ILE A 230 -12.30 -10.11 4.59
N PRO A 231 -11.98 -8.90 5.09
CA PRO A 231 -12.71 -7.68 4.74
C PRO A 231 -12.86 -7.47 3.23
N TYR A 232 -13.99 -6.93 2.78
CA TYR A 232 -14.22 -6.64 1.37
C TYR A 232 -14.93 -5.29 1.20
N ALA A 233 -14.33 -4.41 0.41
CA ALA A 233 -14.82 -3.06 0.12
C ALA A 233 -15.23 -2.86 -1.35
N GLY A 234 -15.28 -3.92 -2.15
CA GLY A 234 -15.68 -3.82 -3.57
C GLY A 234 -17.19 -3.91 -3.79
N ARG A 235 -17.59 -3.94 -5.07
CA ARG A 235 -19.01 -3.83 -5.47
C ARG A 235 -19.75 -5.17 -5.63
N ALA A 236 -19.04 -6.29 -5.54
CA ALA A 236 -19.64 -7.61 -5.67
C ALA A 236 -20.67 -7.84 -4.56
N THR A 237 -21.82 -8.41 -4.91
CA THR A 237 -22.88 -8.78 -3.96
C THR A 237 -22.92 -10.30 -3.70
N ALA A 238 -22.20 -11.07 -4.50
CA ALA A 238 -22.01 -12.51 -4.37
C ALA A 238 -20.62 -12.90 -4.88
N VAL A 239 -20.18 -14.13 -4.55
CA VAL A 239 -18.95 -14.69 -5.12
C VAL A 239 -19.16 -14.96 -6.60
N ASP A 240 -18.36 -14.30 -7.42
CA ASP A 240 -18.37 -14.43 -8.88
C ASP A 240 -16.92 -14.46 -9.40
N PRO A 241 -16.58 -15.36 -10.34
CA PRO A 241 -15.25 -15.43 -10.94
C PRO A 241 -14.74 -14.12 -11.56
N ARG A 242 -15.61 -13.15 -11.87
CA ARG A 242 -15.22 -11.81 -12.34
C ARG A 242 -14.55 -10.98 -11.26
N PHE A 243 -14.85 -11.23 -9.98
CA PHE A 243 -14.34 -10.46 -8.85
C PHE A 243 -13.31 -11.24 -8.02
N PHE A 244 -13.45 -12.57 -7.95
CA PHE A 244 -12.62 -13.40 -7.09
C PHE A 244 -12.05 -14.62 -7.81
N SER A 245 -10.89 -15.07 -7.37
CA SER A 245 -10.42 -16.43 -7.60
C SER A 245 -10.02 -17.05 -6.25
N CYS A 246 -10.06 -18.36 -6.15
CA CYS A 246 -9.32 -19.10 -5.12
C CYS A 246 -8.63 -20.25 -5.83
N LEU A 247 -7.31 -20.34 -5.71
CA LEU A 247 -6.47 -21.29 -6.43
C LEU A 247 -5.67 -22.12 -5.44
N GLU A 248 -5.79 -23.45 -5.53
CA GLU A 248 -4.93 -24.39 -4.82
C GLU A 248 -3.54 -24.36 -5.46
N LEU A 249 -2.52 -24.17 -4.62
CA LEU A 249 -1.13 -24.05 -5.02
C LEU A 249 -0.36 -25.34 -4.69
N ARG A 250 0.52 -25.75 -5.60
CA ARG A 250 1.49 -26.84 -5.40
C ARG A 250 2.86 -26.40 -5.90
N GLY A 251 3.91 -26.75 -5.16
CA GLY A 251 5.29 -26.42 -5.53
C GLY A 251 6.21 -26.54 -4.32
N HIS A 252 7.49 -26.77 -4.56
CA HIS A 252 8.52 -26.68 -3.52
C HIS A 252 8.92 -25.21 -3.34
N HIS A 253 9.52 -24.88 -2.20
CA HIS A 253 9.98 -23.53 -1.85
C HIS A 253 10.94 -22.89 -2.87
N GLU A 254 11.55 -23.71 -3.75
CA GLU A 254 12.53 -23.29 -4.77
C GLU A 254 11.91 -22.95 -6.14
N THR A 255 10.60 -23.18 -6.32
CA THR A 255 9.89 -22.92 -7.59
C THR A 255 8.65 -22.09 -7.31
N GLN A 256 8.32 -21.14 -8.20
CA GLN A 256 7.07 -20.39 -8.09
C GLN A 256 5.88 -21.37 -7.93
N PRO A 257 5.03 -21.17 -6.91
CA PRO A 257 3.93 -22.09 -6.64
C PRO A 257 2.96 -22.13 -7.83
N ILE A 258 2.68 -23.35 -8.30
CA ILE A 258 1.88 -23.58 -9.49
C ILE A 258 0.41 -23.73 -9.08
N PRO A 259 -0.52 -22.95 -9.66
CA PRO A 259 -1.95 -23.16 -9.44
C PRO A 259 -2.39 -24.46 -10.12
N VAL A 260 -2.98 -25.38 -9.35
CA VAL A 260 -3.39 -26.70 -9.85
C VAL A 260 -4.90 -26.86 -9.99
N ARG A 261 -5.69 -26.11 -9.21
CA ARG A 261 -7.15 -26.25 -9.20
C ARG A 261 -7.80 -24.98 -8.64
N SER A 262 -8.97 -24.62 -9.18
CA SER A 262 -9.83 -23.63 -8.53
C SER A 262 -10.56 -24.21 -7.31
N ARG A 263 -10.64 -23.42 -6.25
CA ARG A 263 -11.38 -23.65 -5.01
C ARG A 263 -12.38 -22.53 -4.72
N ILE A 264 -12.91 -21.88 -5.76
CA ILE A 264 -13.83 -20.76 -5.60
C ILE A 264 -15.10 -21.15 -4.82
N GLU A 265 -15.46 -22.44 -4.80
CA GLU A 265 -16.56 -22.99 -4.01
C GLU A 265 -16.35 -22.85 -2.49
N ALA A 266 -15.12 -22.63 -2.04
CA ALA A 266 -14.77 -22.42 -0.64
C ALA A 266 -15.01 -20.97 -0.16
N LEU A 267 -15.40 -20.08 -1.09
CA LEU A 267 -15.66 -18.68 -0.81
C LEU A 267 -17.15 -18.41 -0.67
N SER A 268 -17.53 -17.54 0.26
CA SER A 268 -18.86 -16.94 0.30
C SER A 268 -18.78 -15.46 0.68
N LEU A 269 -19.70 -14.62 0.21
CA LEU A 269 -19.70 -13.19 0.49
C LEU A 269 -20.86 -12.85 1.42
N ARG A 270 -20.57 -12.34 2.62
CA ARG A 270 -21.58 -12.03 3.65
C ARG A 270 -21.21 -10.78 4.44
N GLY A 271 -22.12 -9.82 4.47
CA GLY A 271 -22.04 -8.64 5.36
C GLY A 271 -20.75 -7.82 5.21
N GLY A 272 -20.23 -7.65 3.99
CA GLY A 272 -18.97 -6.93 3.73
C GLY A 272 -17.70 -7.76 3.91
N PHE A 273 -17.80 -9.08 4.06
CA PHE A 273 -16.65 -9.97 4.20
C PHE A 273 -16.69 -11.11 3.18
N LEU A 274 -15.53 -11.45 2.65
CA LEU A 274 -15.28 -12.71 1.95
C LEU A 274 -14.93 -13.77 3.00
N GLU A 275 -15.87 -14.67 3.25
CA GLU A 275 -15.70 -15.84 4.11
C GLU A 275 -15.00 -16.96 3.36
N VAL A 276 -13.89 -17.43 3.91
CA VAL A 276 -13.11 -18.56 3.42
C VAL A 276 -13.34 -19.73 4.37
N GLY A 277 -13.95 -20.81 3.87
CA GLY A 277 -14.29 -21.97 4.70
C GLY A 277 -14.20 -23.28 3.93
N GLY A 278 -13.99 -24.39 4.65
CA GLY A 278 -13.98 -25.73 4.05
C GLY A 278 -12.75 -26.05 3.19
N LEU A 279 -11.71 -25.21 3.22
CA LEU A 279 -10.44 -25.51 2.56
C LEU A 279 -9.70 -26.67 3.28
N PRO A 280 -9.27 -27.71 2.56
CA PRO A 280 -8.39 -28.73 3.10
C PRO A 280 -7.01 -28.18 3.49
N ALA A 281 -6.24 -28.93 4.27
CA ALA A 281 -4.85 -28.58 4.55
C ALA A 281 -4.04 -28.44 3.24
N GLY A 282 -3.37 -27.29 3.06
CA GLY A 282 -2.70 -26.92 1.82
C GLY A 282 -2.36 -25.45 1.75
N ASP A 283 -1.93 -25.01 0.58
CA ASP A 283 -1.63 -23.61 0.27
C ASP A 283 -2.53 -23.15 -0.86
N TYR A 284 -3.06 -21.95 -0.72
CA TYR A 284 -4.01 -21.36 -1.65
C TYR A 284 -3.67 -19.90 -1.88
N ARG A 285 -4.14 -19.34 -2.99
CA ARG A 285 -4.14 -17.90 -3.26
C ARG A 285 -5.54 -17.43 -3.58
N ILE A 286 -5.96 -16.32 -2.98
CA ILE A 286 -7.20 -15.64 -3.30
C ILE A 286 -6.85 -14.35 -4.03
N ASP A 287 -7.35 -14.19 -5.25
CA ASP A 287 -7.17 -12.95 -6.03
C ASP A 287 -8.43 -12.07 -5.89
N PHE A 288 -8.26 -10.83 -5.42
CA PHE A 288 -9.29 -9.79 -5.38
C PHE A 288 -9.14 -8.90 -6.62
N LYS A 289 -9.83 -9.28 -7.70
CA LYS A 289 -9.58 -8.73 -9.04
C LYS A 289 -9.88 -7.24 -9.18
N GLU A 290 -10.80 -6.70 -8.36
CA GLU A 290 -11.14 -5.27 -8.40
C GLU A 290 -10.10 -4.37 -7.75
N SER A 291 -9.46 -4.84 -6.67
CA SER A 291 -8.40 -4.09 -5.99
C SER A 291 -7.00 -4.48 -6.50
N GLY A 292 -6.89 -5.56 -7.27
CA GLY A 292 -5.61 -6.13 -7.70
C GLY A 292 -4.86 -6.87 -6.59
N GLN A 293 -5.37 -6.88 -5.35
CA GLN A 293 -4.71 -7.48 -4.20
C GLN A 293 -4.80 -9.01 -4.23
N GLN A 294 -3.79 -9.67 -3.66
CA GLN A 294 -3.71 -11.12 -3.54
C GLN A 294 -3.47 -11.50 -2.07
N VAL A 295 -4.12 -12.57 -1.61
CA VAL A 295 -3.95 -13.11 -0.26
C VAL A 295 -3.54 -14.57 -0.34
N LEU A 296 -2.37 -14.91 0.20
CA LEU A 296 -1.92 -16.28 0.37
C LEU A 296 -2.60 -16.90 1.60
N VAL A 297 -3.32 -18.00 1.41
CA VAL A 297 -4.01 -18.71 2.50
C VAL A 297 -3.33 -20.05 2.75
N ARG A 298 -2.72 -20.19 3.93
CA ARG A 298 -2.03 -21.42 4.36
C ARG A 298 -2.88 -22.15 5.39
N VAL A 299 -3.37 -23.33 5.04
CA VAL A 299 -4.27 -24.11 5.90
C VAL A 299 -3.52 -25.27 6.54
N SER A 300 -3.44 -25.30 7.87
CA SER A 300 -2.83 -26.39 8.63
C SER A 300 -3.88 -27.41 9.06
N GLY A 301 -3.63 -28.69 8.75
CA GLY A 301 -4.34 -29.83 9.36
C GLY A 301 -3.80 -30.21 10.75
N GLY A 302 -2.89 -29.40 11.30
CA GLY A 302 -2.24 -29.63 12.59
C GLY A 302 -3.09 -29.31 13.81
N ARG A 303 -2.53 -29.55 15.00
CA ARG A 303 -3.14 -29.16 16.27
C ARG A 303 -2.66 -27.77 16.70
N ALA A 304 -3.54 -27.00 17.31
CA ALA A 304 -3.14 -25.77 17.99
C ALA A 304 -2.37 -26.13 19.27
N ILE A 305 -1.18 -25.56 19.45
CA ILE A 305 -0.39 -25.63 20.68
C ILE A 305 0.07 -24.21 20.99
N GLY A 306 -0.46 -23.61 22.07
CA GLY A 306 -0.22 -22.20 22.35
C GLY A 306 -0.70 -21.30 21.21
N ASP A 307 0.17 -20.40 20.77
CA ASP A 307 -0.02 -19.46 19.66
C ASP A 307 0.39 -20.04 18.29
N ARG A 308 0.49 -21.37 18.15
CA ARG A 308 0.99 -22.03 16.92
C ARG A 308 0.08 -23.15 16.44
N LEU A 309 -0.05 -23.29 15.12
CA LEU A 309 -0.64 -24.46 14.45
C LEU A 309 0.47 -25.44 14.07
N VAL A 310 0.63 -26.50 14.85
CA VAL A 310 1.69 -27.50 14.66
C VAL A 310 1.18 -28.63 13.77
N GLY A 311 1.56 -28.57 12.49
CA GLY A 311 1.34 -29.62 11.50
C GLY A 311 2.51 -30.60 11.40
N ARG A 312 2.39 -31.58 10.50
CA ARG A 312 3.41 -32.62 10.29
C ARG A 312 4.73 -32.06 9.73
N HIS A 313 4.64 -31.13 8.78
CA HIS A 313 5.78 -30.61 8.00
C HIS A 313 5.99 -29.11 8.18
N ARG A 314 5.12 -28.44 8.95
CA ARG A 314 5.20 -27.00 9.18
C ARG A 314 4.55 -26.58 10.48
N VAL A 315 5.03 -25.48 11.02
CA VAL A 315 4.42 -24.73 12.12
C VAL A 315 4.02 -23.36 11.59
N LEU A 316 2.76 -22.99 11.80
CA LEU A 316 2.18 -21.71 11.36
C LEU A 316 1.78 -20.86 12.56
N GLU A 317 1.91 -19.55 12.42
CA GLU A 317 1.30 -18.56 13.33
C GLU A 317 -0.15 -18.31 12.90
N PRO A 318 -1.18 -18.67 13.68
CA PRO A 318 -2.57 -18.41 13.32
C PRO A 318 -2.78 -16.92 13.07
N SER A 319 -3.54 -16.59 12.02
CA SER A 319 -3.91 -15.19 11.78
C SER A 319 -4.73 -14.62 12.93
N PRO A 320 -4.51 -13.34 13.29
CA PRO A 320 -5.33 -12.67 14.28
C PRO A 320 -6.78 -12.50 13.79
N ALA A 321 -7.65 -12.08 14.70
CA ALA A 321 -9.01 -11.70 14.34
C ALA A 321 -9.01 -10.58 13.26
N PRO A 322 -10.07 -10.47 12.45
CA PRO A 322 -10.14 -9.44 11.40
C PRO A 322 -9.97 -8.05 11.99
N ARG A 323 -9.08 -7.25 11.38
CA ARG A 323 -8.89 -5.83 11.70
C ARG A 323 -10.20 -5.03 11.53
N PRO A 324 -10.31 -3.85 12.14
CA PRO A 324 -11.47 -2.98 11.99
C PRO A 324 -11.85 -2.78 10.52
N HIS A 325 -13.14 -2.98 10.23
CA HIS A 325 -13.70 -2.87 8.90
C HIS A 325 -15.01 -2.07 8.93
N ILE A 326 -15.25 -1.34 7.85
CA ILE A 326 -16.48 -0.59 7.61
C ILE A 326 -17.33 -1.36 6.60
N PRO A 327 -18.18 -2.32 6.98
CA PRO A 327 -18.96 -3.09 6.01
C PRO A 327 -20.07 -2.27 5.34
N ARG A 328 -20.52 -1.18 5.98
CA ARG A 328 -21.68 -0.42 5.55
C ARG A 328 -21.57 1.05 5.92
N VAL A 329 -21.94 1.90 4.96
CA VAL A 329 -22.11 3.34 5.11
C VAL A 329 -23.50 3.70 4.59
N GLU A 330 -24.18 4.58 5.29
CA GLU A 330 -25.49 5.07 4.91
C GLU A 330 -25.54 6.58 5.08
N VAL A 331 -26.09 7.25 4.08
CA VAL A 331 -26.23 8.71 4.05
C VAL A 331 -27.70 9.03 4.16
N ALA A 332 -28.07 9.72 5.22
CA ALA A 332 -29.37 10.36 5.38
C ALA A 332 -29.25 11.86 5.10
N GLU A 333 -30.38 12.57 5.09
CA GLU A 333 -30.41 14.02 4.78
C GLU A 333 -29.60 14.87 5.76
N ALA A 334 -29.54 14.49 7.04
CA ALA A 334 -28.88 15.25 8.10
C ALA A 334 -27.66 14.57 8.73
N GLU A 335 -27.45 13.27 8.50
CA GLU A 335 -26.38 12.49 9.12
C GLU A 335 -25.81 11.41 8.19
N ILE A 336 -24.52 11.12 8.36
CA ILE A 336 -23.89 9.91 7.85
C ILE A 336 -23.80 8.91 9.00
N ARG A 337 -24.24 7.67 8.77
CA ARG A 337 -24.07 6.55 9.71
C ARG A 337 -23.26 5.44 9.07
N PHE A 338 -22.29 4.90 9.79
CA PHE A 338 -21.51 3.76 9.30
C PHE A 338 -21.22 2.78 10.43
N ALA A 339 -21.17 1.50 10.08
CA ALA A 339 -20.87 0.43 11.02
C ALA A 339 -19.37 0.16 11.03
N VAL A 340 -18.81 -0.08 12.21
CA VAL A 340 -17.42 -0.53 12.41
C VAL A 340 -17.44 -1.88 13.11
N VAL A 341 -16.82 -2.88 12.48
CA VAL A 341 -16.76 -4.27 12.96
C VAL A 341 -15.31 -4.69 13.12
N GLY A 342 -14.99 -5.45 14.18
CA GLY A 342 -13.63 -5.94 14.42
C GLY A 342 -12.68 -4.91 15.04
N GLY A 343 -13.21 -3.76 15.45
CA GLY A 343 -12.47 -2.77 16.24
C GLY A 343 -12.76 -2.83 17.73
N ASP A 344 -11.81 -2.32 18.49
CA ASP A 344 -11.90 -2.09 19.93
C ASP A 344 -11.93 -0.58 20.26
N ALA A 345 -11.90 -0.23 21.54
CA ALA A 345 -11.94 1.17 21.98
C ALA A 345 -10.71 1.99 21.54
N SER A 346 -9.63 1.33 21.09
CA SER A 346 -8.41 1.96 20.57
C SER A 346 -8.35 2.06 19.05
N THR A 347 -9.37 1.56 18.34
CA THR A 347 -9.42 1.65 16.89
C THR A 347 -9.53 3.11 16.44
N PRO A 348 -8.56 3.64 15.68
CA PRO A 348 -8.64 5.00 15.18
C PRO A 348 -9.72 5.07 14.10
N ILE A 349 -10.69 5.97 14.31
CA ILE A 349 -11.74 6.27 13.35
C ILE A 349 -11.65 7.76 13.02
N GLU A 350 -11.55 8.04 11.72
CA GLU A 350 -11.43 9.39 11.19
C GLU A 350 -12.46 9.60 10.08
N VAL A 351 -13.08 10.77 10.06
CA VAL A 351 -13.91 11.25 8.95
C VAL A 351 -13.34 12.56 8.48
N VAL A 352 -13.00 12.64 7.20
CA VAL A 352 -12.51 13.86 6.57
C VAL A 352 -13.45 14.30 5.48
N ALA A 353 -13.82 15.58 5.49
CA ALA A 353 -14.59 16.21 4.44
C ALA A 353 -13.72 17.25 3.71
N ASP A 354 -13.52 17.01 2.42
CA ASP A 354 -12.70 17.79 1.49
C ASP A 354 -13.61 18.46 0.43
N ARG A 355 -13.17 19.60 -0.13
CA ARG A 355 -13.88 20.22 -1.27
C ARG A 355 -13.60 19.50 -2.58
N TYR A 356 -12.32 19.22 -2.82
CA TYR A 356 -11.83 18.59 -4.03
C TYR A 356 -11.07 17.31 -3.71
N LEU A 357 -11.07 16.39 -4.67
CA LEU A 357 -10.34 15.15 -4.59
C LEU A 357 -8.85 15.44 -4.55
N ASN A 358 -8.19 14.93 -3.51
CA ASN A 358 -6.74 14.99 -3.39
C ASN A 358 -6.14 13.79 -4.13
N GLY A 359 -5.17 14.03 -5.01
CA GLY A 359 -4.42 12.96 -5.69
C GLY A 359 -3.48 12.17 -4.77
N THR A 360 -3.28 12.62 -3.54
CA THR A 360 -2.42 11.95 -2.56
C THR A 360 -3.12 10.75 -1.92
N ARG A 361 -2.53 9.58 -2.15
CA ARG A 361 -2.83 8.33 -1.47
C ARG A 361 -2.54 8.48 0.03
N TYR A 362 -3.60 8.67 0.79
CA TYR A 362 -3.55 8.96 2.23
C TYR A 362 -3.38 7.72 3.12
N TRP A 363 -2.58 6.75 2.68
CA TRP A 363 -2.61 5.41 3.26
C TRP A 363 -1.46 5.22 4.24
N TRP A 364 -1.73 5.24 5.55
CA TRP A 364 -0.81 4.57 6.48
C TRP A 364 -1.24 3.12 6.36
N SER A 365 -0.54 2.35 5.54
CA SER A 365 -0.54 0.93 5.82
C SER A 365 0.24 0.80 7.12
N ASP A 366 -0.46 0.70 8.25
CA ASP A 366 0.14 0.03 9.40
C ASP A 366 0.50 -1.36 8.87
N PRO A 367 1.79 -1.70 8.72
CA PRO A 367 2.18 -2.93 8.04
C PRO A 367 1.46 -4.12 8.67
N PHE A 368 1.00 -5.05 7.84
CA PHE A 368 0.58 -6.33 8.37
C PHE A 368 1.85 -7.01 8.88
N PRO A 369 1.93 -7.37 10.17
CA PRO A 369 3.09 -8.10 10.65
C PRO A 369 3.14 -9.43 9.89
N ASP A 370 4.32 -9.77 9.39
CA ASP A 370 4.51 -11.03 8.68
C ASP A 370 4.23 -12.21 9.62
N LEU A 371 3.27 -13.04 9.21
CA LEU A 371 2.92 -14.24 9.96
C LEU A 371 4.04 -15.27 9.82
N ARG A 372 4.59 -15.67 10.95
CA ARG A 372 5.74 -16.58 10.97
C ARG A 372 5.34 -17.96 10.48
N GLN A 373 6.20 -18.51 9.64
CA GLN A 373 6.15 -19.91 9.24
C GLN A 373 7.49 -20.56 9.50
N ARG A 374 7.45 -21.79 10.01
CA ARG A 374 8.60 -22.68 10.02
C ARG A 374 8.27 -23.93 9.23
N ILE A 375 9.01 -24.17 8.16
CA ILE A 375 8.97 -25.45 7.45
C ILE A 375 9.94 -26.39 8.16
N SER A 376 9.48 -27.60 8.46
CA SER A 376 10.34 -28.67 8.94
C SER A 376 10.53 -29.63 7.78
N GLU A 377 11.65 -29.50 7.09
CA GLU A 377 12.13 -30.60 6.25
C GLU A 377 12.45 -31.76 7.18
N GLY A 378 11.80 -32.91 6.97
CA GLY A 378 12.05 -34.09 7.78
C GLY A 378 13.55 -34.41 7.71
N SER A 379 14.26 -34.26 8.84
CA SER A 379 15.62 -34.77 8.92
C SER A 379 15.54 -36.28 8.76
N ALA A 380 16.15 -36.81 7.70
CA ALA A 380 16.26 -38.25 7.50
C ALA A 380 17.15 -38.84 8.60
N ALA A 381 16.55 -39.17 9.74
CA ALA A 381 17.23 -39.89 10.81
C ALA A 381 17.46 -41.32 10.33
N THR A 382 18.69 -41.63 9.93
CA THR A 382 19.08 -43.00 9.61
C THR A 382 19.59 -43.66 10.88
N TYR A 383 18.88 -44.70 11.35
CA TYR A 383 19.36 -45.55 12.42
C TYR A 383 20.40 -46.52 11.83
N LEU A 384 21.67 -46.31 12.14
CA LEU A 384 22.75 -47.22 11.74
C LEU A 384 22.97 -48.26 12.84
N THR A 385 22.32 -49.41 12.71
CA THR A 385 22.70 -50.62 13.47
C THR A 385 23.95 -51.25 12.84
N GLY A 386 24.96 -51.49 13.68
CA GLY A 386 26.36 -51.78 13.32
C GLY A 386 26.67 -53.07 12.55
N ARG A 387 26.05 -53.30 11.38
CA ARG A 387 26.53 -54.28 10.38
C ARG A 387 26.32 -53.71 8.98
N ASP A 388 27.41 -53.51 8.25
CA ASP A 388 27.32 -53.34 6.81
C ASP A 388 26.74 -54.61 6.20
N LEU A 389 25.66 -54.43 5.45
CA LEU A 389 25.14 -55.48 4.58
C LEU A 389 26.11 -55.61 3.41
N GLY A 390 26.55 -56.84 3.11
CA GLY A 390 27.33 -57.10 1.91
C GLY A 390 26.61 -56.60 0.67
N ASP A 391 27.36 -56.18 -0.35
CA ASP A 391 26.85 -55.46 -1.52
C ASP A 391 25.71 -56.21 -2.24
N GLU A 392 25.76 -57.55 -2.29
CA GLU A 392 24.69 -58.37 -2.86
C GLU A 392 23.38 -58.24 -2.07
N TYR A 393 23.46 -58.24 -0.73
CA TYR A 393 22.28 -58.13 0.12
C TYR A 393 21.70 -56.71 0.10
N ARG A 394 22.59 -55.70 0.00
CA ARG A 394 22.20 -54.29 -0.18
C ARG A 394 21.49 -54.09 -1.52
N TYR A 395 22.03 -54.65 -2.60
CA TYR A 395 21.42 -54.65 -3.94
C TYR A 395 20.02 -55.28 -3.95
N VAL A 396 19.85 -56.44 -3.29
CA VAL A 396 18.54 -57.11 -3.21
C VAL A 396 17.51 -56.26 -2.44
N LEU A 397 17.90 -55.68 -1.30
CA LEU A 397 17.01 -54.84 -0.49
C LEU A 397 16.65 -53.53 -1.19
N ASP A 398 17.61 -52.87 -1.81
CA ASP A 398 17.39 -51.62 -2.55
C ASP A 398 16.47 -51.86 -3.75
N ARG A 399 16.66 -52.96 -4.49
CA ARG A 399 15.79 -53.37 -5.59
C ARG A 399 14.38 -53.75 -5.12
N GLN A 400 14.23 -54.36 -3.94
CA GLN A 400 12.92 -54.65 -3.36
C GLN A 400 12.16 -53.39 -2.94
N ARG A 401 12.87 -52.40 -2.38
CA ARG A 401 12.30 -51.16 -1.86
C ARG A 401 12.15 -50.06 -2.91
N GLN A 402 12.71 -50.25 -4.11
CA GLN A 402 12.62 -49.28 -5.19
C GLN A 402 11.14 -49.07 -5.58
N PRO A 403 10.62 -47.82 -5.55
CA PRO A 403 9.25 -47.53 -5.96
C PRO A 403 9.03 -47.98 -7.40
N ARG A 404 8.13 -48.94 -7.60
CA ARG A 404 7.76 -49.41 -8.94
C ARG A 404 6.71 -48.47 -9.49
N TYR A 405 7.11 -47.58 -10.38
CA TYR A 405 6.17 -46.72 -11.10
C TYR A 405 5.50 -47.54 -12.21
N PRO A 406 4.16 -47.56 -12.30
CA PRO A 406 3.48 -48.10 -13.48
C PRO A 406 3.79 -47.20 -14.68
N GLY A 407 4.48 -47.74 -15.69
CA GLY A 407 4.90 -46.99 -16.87
C GLY A 407 5.97 -47.72 -17.67
N ASN A 408 6.38 -47.11 -18.79
CA ASN A 408 7.47 -47.63 -19.62
C ASN A 408 8.81 -47.47 -18.89
N PRO A 409 9.54 -48.55 -18.58
CA PRO A 409 10.84 -48.48 -17.91
C PRO A 409 11.97 -48.03 -18.85
N LEU A 410 11.67 -47.80 -20.13
CA LEU A 410 12.65 -47.28 -21.08
C LEU A 410 13.12 -45.89 -20.66
N GLU A 411 14.43 -45.70 -20.73
CA GLU A 411 15.08 -44.42 -20.57
C GLU A 411 14.47 -43.41 -21.56
N ARG A 412 14.20 -42.18 -21.11
CA ARG A 412 13.66 -41.14 -22.00
C ARG A 412 14.65 -40.94 -23.15
N PRO A 413 14.20 -40.94 -24.42
CA PRO A 413 15.11 -40.78 -25.53
C PRO A 413 15.87 -39.46 -25.39
N GLY A 414 17.19 -39.54 -25.26
CA GLY A 414 18.07 -38.39 -25.28
C GLY A 414 18.15 -37.80 -26.70
N LEU A 415 18.53 -36.52 -26.80
CA LEU A 415 18.71 -35.81 -28.07
C LEU A 415 19.78 -36.42 -29.00
N VAL A 416 20.59 -37.35 -28.49
CA VAL A 416 21.65 -38.02 -29.24
C VAL A 416 21.20 -39.43 -29.59
N LEU A 417 20.84 -39.63 -30.86
CA LEU A 417 20.33 -40.90 -31.40
C LEU A 417 21.40 -42.01 -31.51
N ASN A 418 22.69 -41.67 -31.41
CA ASN A 418 23.80 -42.63 -31.46
C ASN A 418 24.82 -42.32 -30.36
N PRO A 419 24.82 -43.06 -29.23
CA PRO A 419 25.89 -42.94 -28.25
C PRO A 419 27.21 -43.39 -28.89
N TRP A 420 28.21 -42.53 -28.90
CA TRP A 420 29.56 -42.90 -29.30
C TRP A 420 30.17 -43.83 -28.24
N MET A 421 30.56 -45.03 -28.66
CA MET A 421 31.20 -46.02 -27.80
C MET A 421 32.59 -45.48 -27.42
N LEU A 422 32.70 -44.88 -26.24
CA LEU A 422 33.95 -44.25 -25.82
C LEU A 422 35.02 -45.26 -25.39
N ARG A 423 34.70 -46.52 -25.05
CA ARG A 423 35.68 -47.58 -24.68
C ARG A 423 35.15 -49.01 -24.84
N GLU A 424 36.06 -49.95 -25.09
CA GLU A 424 35.84 -51.40 -24.97
C GLU A 424 35.58 -51.82 -23.51
N THR A 425 34.66 -52.76 -23.31
CA THR A 425 34.32 -53.31 -22.00
C THR A 425 35.26 -54.45 -21.65
N SER A 426 36.17 -54.25 -20.69
CA SER A 426 36.92 -55.35 -20.06
C SER A 426 36.13 -55.90 -18.86
N THR A 427 36.15 -57.22 -18.70
CA THR A 427 35.51 -57.89 -17.55
C THR A 427 36.53 -57.99 -16.42
N GLU A 428 36.44 -57.12 -15.41
CA GLU A 428 37.24 -57.23 -14.19
C GLU A 428 36.44 -57.91 -13.07
N ARG A 429 37.10 -58.79 -12.31
CA ARG A 429 36.54 -59.33 -11.06
C ARG A 429 36.72 -58.27 -9.98
N PHE A 430 35.61 -57.71 -9.50
CA PHE A 430 35.59 -56.81 -8.36
C PHE A 430 35.94 -57.61 -7.08
N GLY A 431 37.12 -57.35 -6.53
CA GLY A 431 37.48 -57.83 -5.19
C GLY A 431 36.80 -56.96 -4.14
N ALA A 432 36.14 -57.58 -3.15
CA ALA A 432 35.52 -56.85 -2.05
C ALA A 432 36.57 -56.01 -1.31
N ALA A 433 36.31 -54.71 -1.17
CA ALA A 433 37.19 -53.81 -0.45
C ALA A 433 37.20 -54.14 1.05
N THR A 434 38.37 -54.06 1.67
CA THR A 434 38.54 -54.17 3.13
C THR A 434 37.76 -53.05 3.83
N GLY A 435 36.95 -53.41 4.82
CA GLY A 435 36.06 -52.47 5.52
C GLY A 435 36.77 -51.24 6.08
N GLY A 436 36.41 -50.07 5.58
CA GLY A 436 36.84 -48.78 6.09
C GLY A 436 35.96 -48.29 7.23
N ALA A 437 36.44 -47.27 7.96
CA ALA A 437 35.67 -46.61 9.01
C ALA A 437 34.39 -45.97 8.45
N TRP A 438 33.35 -45.91 9.29
CA TRP A 438 32.04 -45.35 8.99
C TRP A 438 32.14 -43.95 8.37
N ALA A 439 32.06 -43.88 7.03
CA ALA A 439 31.86 -42.62 6.35
C ALA A 439 30.40 -42.23 6.58
N GLY A 440 30.18 -41.30 7.51
CA GLY A 440 28.89 -40.65 7.65
C GLY A 440 28.47 -40.13 6.28
N ARG A 441 27.34 -40.63 5.76
CA ARG A 441 26.74 -40.07 4.55
C ARG A 441 26.40 -38.63 4.87
N ARG A 442 27.26 -37.69 4.48
CA ARG A 442 26.85 -36.30 4.38
C ARG A 442 25.66 -36.31 3.43
N PRO A 443 24.52 -35.70 3.81
CA PRO A 443 23.61 -35.24 2.78
C PRO A 443 24.47 -34.46 1.80
N THR A 444 24.36 -34.76 0.51
CA THR A 444 24.85 -33.84 -0.52
C THR A 444 24.12 -32.54 -0.27
N GLY A 445 24.75 -31.64 0.48
CA GLY A 445 24.35 -30.26 0.55
C GLY A 445 24.49 -29.75 -0.87
N SER A 446 23.39 -29.32 -1.46
CA SER A 446 23.45 -28.39 -2.56
C SER A 446 24.23 -27.18 -2.04
N ASP A 447 25.43 -27.00 -2.59
CA ASP A 447 26.17 -25.75 -2.43
C ASP A 447 25.31 -24.65 -3.04
N ALA A 448 24.64 -23.89 -2.15
CA ALA A 448 23.96 -22.67 -2.52
C ALA A 448 25.02 -21.63 -2.90
N ALA A 449 25.21 -21.47 -4.21
CA ALA A 449 25.67 -20.23 -4.79
C ALA A 449 24.50 -19.23 -4.65
N GLY A 450 24.68 -18.26 -3.75
CA GLY A 450 23.80 -17.11 -3.66
C GLY A 450 23.94 -16.30 -4.94
N GLY A 451 23.00 -16.49 -5.85
CA GLY A 451 22.64 -15.49 -6.83
C GLY A 451 21.43 -14.77 -6.26
N GLU A 452 21.65 -13.56 -5.74
CA GLU A 452 20.59 -12.56 -5.64
C GLU A 452 20.12 -12.31 -7.07
N LEU A 453 18.98 -12.90 -7.41
CA LEU A 453 18.15 -12.39 -8.48
C LEU A 453 17.21 -11.42 -7.80
N GLU A 454 17.54 -10.13 -7.92
CA GLU A 454 16.57 -9.06 -7.78
C GLU A 454 15.42 -9.36 -8.74
N GLU A 455 14.32 -9.88 -8.21
CA GLU A 455 13.03 -9.82 -8.90
C GLU A 455 12.59 -8.37 -8.83
N ASP A 456 12.95 -7.65 -9.89
CA ASP A 456 12.39 -6.35 -10.22
C ASP A 456 10.89 -6.56 -10.49
N PHE A 457 10.08 -6.47 -9.42
CA PHE A 457 8.65 -6.27 -9.55
C PHE A 457 8.48 -4.90 -10.20
N GLY A 458 8.43 -4.90 -11.53
CA GLY A 458 7.91 -3.83 -12.35
C GLY A 458 6.43 -3.61 -12.03
N GLY A 459 6.15 -3.12 -10.82
CA GLY A 459 4.97 -2.33 -10.57
C GLY A 459 5.14 -1.12 -11.47
N VAL A 460 4.29 -1.02 -12.50
CA VAL A 460 4.25 0.15 -13.36
C VAL A 460 4.15 1.36 -12.45
N GLN A 461 5.23 2.13 -12.39
CA GLN A 461 5.40 3.31 -11.56
C GLN A 461 4.59 4.45 -12.19
N LEU A 462 3.28 4.24 -12.27
CA LEU A 462 2.26 5.09 -12.88
C LEU A 462 1.80 6.19 -11.91
N ASP A 463 2.57 6.41 -10.83
CA ASP A 463 2.29 7.40 -9.78
C ASP A 463 3.03 8.74 -10.05
N ARG A 464 3.97 8.81 -11.00
CA ARG A 464 4.74 10.05 -11.28
C ARG A 464 4.21 10.95 -12.40
N ASP A 465 3.29 10.47 -13.25
CA ASP A 465 2.97 11.15 -14.52
C ASP A 465 1.57 11.78 -14.62
N LEU A 466 0.78 11.83 -13.53
CA LEU A 466 -0.50 12.55 -13.57
C LEU A 466 -0.27 14.01 -13.16
N GLU A 467 -0.51 14.94 -14.09
CA GLU A 467 -0.50 16.38 -13.79
C GLU A 467 -1.54 16.70 -12.72
N MET A 468 -1.10 17.20 -11.57
CA MET A 468 -2.00 17.52 -10.48
C MET A 468 -2.66 18.87 -10.71
N SER A 469 -3.97 19.00 -10.45
CA SER A 469 -4.69 20.29 -10.40
C SER A 469 -3.89 21.39 -9.71
N PRO A 470 -4.09 22.68 -9.96
CA PRO A 470 -3.52 23.73 -9.11
C PRO A 470 -3.99 23.63 -7.64
N PHE A 471 -3.30 24.30 -6.73
CA PHE A 471 -3.73 24.32 -5.32
C PHE A 471 -4.99 25.19 -5.14
N PRO A 472 -6.02 24.72 -4.41
CA PRO A 472 -7.26 25.47 -4.22
C PRO A 472 -7.15 26.49 -3.08
N ASP A 473 -6.18 27.40 -3.16
CA ASP A 473 -5.92 28.44 -2.14
C ASP A 473 -7.06 29.47 -2.00
N PHE A 474 -7.92 29.56 -3.03
CA PHE A 474 -9.14 30.36 -2.96
C PHE A 474 -10.18 29.80 -1.98
N LEU A 475 -10.00 28.62 -1.40
CA LEU A 475 -10.97 28.06 -0.47
C LEU A 475 -11.04 28.92 0.80
N PRO A 476 -12.24 29.28 1.28
CA PRO A 476 -12.38 30.07 2.50
C PRO A 476 -11.91 29.30 3.74
N ASP A 477 -12.15 27.99 3.77
CA ASP A 477 -11.84 27.10 4.87
C ASP A 477 -11.18 25.83 4.34
N GLY A 478 -10.32 25.23 5.17
CA GLY A 478 -9.73 23.94 4.91
C GLY A 478 -10.72 22.77 5.05
N PRO A 479 -10.23 21.53 4.85
CA PRO A 479 -11.02 20.34 5.08
C PRO A 479 -11.37 20.19 6.56
N VAL A 480 -12.55 19.62 6.82
CA VAL A 480 -12.98 19.29 8.17
C VAL A 480 -12.51 17.89 8.50
N ILE A 481 -11.78 17.75 9.61
CA ILE A 481 -11.22 16.48 10.06
C ILE A 481 -11.78 16.13 11.43
N LEU A 482 -12.63 15.11 11.49
CA LEU A 482 -13.19 14.56 12.73
C LEU A 482 -12.41 13.30 13.10
N ARG A 483 -11.77 13.30 14.28
CA ARG A 483 -10.90 12.21 14.74
C ARG A 483 -11.41 11.58 16.01
N ASP A 484 -10.82 10.42 16.33
CA ASP A 484 -11.03 9.68 17.56
C ASP A 484 -12.52 9.39 17.83
N LEU A 485 -13.28 9.24 16.73
CA LEU A 485 -14.68 8.89 16.77
C LEU A 485 -14.81 7.49 17.36
N LYS A 486 -15.87 7.28 18.14
CA LYS A 486 -16.11 5.99 18.80
C LYS A 486 -17.42 5.41 18.33
N PRO A 487 -17.48 4.10 18.02
CA PRO A 487 -18.73 3.44 17.74
C PRO A 487 -19.60 3.40 19.01
N ASP A 488 -20.91 3.43 18.81
CA ASP A 488 -21.89 3.16 19.86
C ASP A 488 -21.89 1.68 20.27
N ALA A 489 -22.75 1.32 21.23
CA ALA A 489 -22.86 -0.05 21.74
C ALA A 489 -23.24 -1.09 20.65
N ASN A 490 -23.78 -0.66 19.51
CA ASN A 490 -24.14 -1.51 18.38
C ASN A 490 -23.10 -1.48 17.26
N GLY A 491 -21.95 -0.82 17.46
CA GLY A 491 -20.90 -0.70 16.46
C GLY A 491 -21.12 0.43 15.44
N TRP A 492 -22.06 1.36 15.67
CA TRP A 492 -22.35 2.44 14.73
C TRP A 492 -21.70 3.76 15.12
N VAL A 493 -21.15 4.46 14.14
CA VAL A 493 -20.72 5.85 14.25
C VAL A 493 -21.71 6.73 13.51
N ARG A 494 -22.05 7.89 14.10
CA ARG A 494 -22.95 8.88 13.51
C ARG A 494 -22.26 10.23 13.43
N VAL A 495 -22.28 10.82 12.25
CA VAL A 495 -21.66 12.12 11.98
C VAL A 495 -22.72 13.05 11.38
N PRO A 496 -23.08 14.15 12.05
CA PRO A 496 -23.98 15.15 11.48
C PRO A 496 -23.35 15.77 10.23
N ILE A 497 -24.11 15.86 9.14
CA ILE A 497 -23.63 16.48 7.89
C ILE A 497 -23.25 17.95 8.12
N ALA A 498 -23.95 18.65 9.01
CA ALA A 498 -23.62 20.02 9.39
C ALA A 498 -22.21 20.15 9.99
N ALA A 499 -21.69 19.10 10.65
CA ALA A 499 -20.35 19.10 11.21
C ALA A 499 -19.26 18.94 10.14
N LEU A 500 -19.61 18.57 8.90
CA LEU A 500 -18.68 18.39 7.78
C LEU A 500 -18.52 19.66 6.92
N GLY A 501 -19.18 20.76 7.31
CA GLY A 501 -19.12 22.03 6.59
C GLY A 501 -19.80 21.98 5.22
N GLY A 502 -19.25 22.72 4.25
CA GLY A 502 -19.72 22.76 2.86
C GLY A 502 -18.99 21.79 1.93
N ASN A 503 -18.25 20.83 2.49
CA ASN A 503 -17.35 19.94 1.77
C ASN A 503 -18.09 18.67 1.31
N PRO A 504 -18.29 18.46 0.00
CA PRO A 504 -19.09 17.34 -0.51
C PRO A 504 -18.34 16.00 -0.50
N PHE A 505 -17.01 16.00 -0.60
CA PHE A 505 -16.25 14.78 -0.71
C PHE A 505 -15.84 14.28 0.68
N VAL A 506 -16.45 13.18 1.13
CA VAL A 506 -16.24 12.63 2.47
C VAL A 506 -15.48 11.31 2.39
N GLU A 507 -14.41 11.21 3.15
CA GLU A 507 -13.60 10.02 3.35
C GLU A 507 -13.75 9.53 4.80
N ILE A 508 -14.12 8.26 4.96
CA ILE A 508 -14.31 7.60 6.26
C ILE A 508 -13.25 6.52 6.39
N ARG A 509 -12.48 6.54 7.48
CA ARG A 509 -11.42 5.58 7.77
C ARG A 509 -11.66 4.88 9.09
N ALA A 510 -11.47 3.57 9.10
CA ALA A 510 -11.36 2.79 10.32
C ALA A 510 -10.42 1.60 10.07
N GLY A 511 -9.31 1.55 10.82
CA GLY A 511 -8.28 0.53 10.63
C GLY A 511 -7.77 0.48 9.19
N SER A 512 -7.88 -0.69 8.55
CA SER A 512 -7.41 -0.89 7.17
C SER A 512 -8.43 -0.52 6.09
N THR A 513 -9.63 -0.07 6.48
CA THR A 513 -10.73 0.21 5.55
C THR A 513 -10.97 1.69 5.38
N THR A 514 -11.15 2.08 4.12
CA THR A 514 -11.58 3.43 3.75
C THR A 514 -12.78 3.38 2.82
N ARG A 515 -13.74 4.26 3.11
CA ARG A 515 -14.97 4.43 2.36
C ARG A 515 -15.12 5.87 1.91
N TYR A 516 -15.65 6.06 0.71
CA TYR A 516 -15.85 7.38 0.14
C TYR A 516 -17.32 7.65 -0.14
N VAL A 517 -17.78 8.84 0.27
CA VAL A 517 -19.16 9.30 0.13
C VAL A 517 -19.15 10.67 -0.53
N GLY A 518 -20.07 10.87 -1.47
CA GLY A 518 -20.38 12.20 -2.00
C GLY A 518 -21.63 12.76 -1.34
N LEU A 519 -21.56 13.99 -0.85
CA LEU A 519 -22.67 14.77 -0.32
C LEU A 519 -23.08 15.86 -1.32
N GLU A 520 -24.21 16.51 -1.07
CA GLU A 520 -24.58 17.68 -1.85
C GLU A 520 -23.54 18.80 -1.68
N ALA A 521 -23.04 19.33 -2.80
CA ALA A 521 -22.09 20.43 -2.78
C ALA A 521 -22.80 21.72 -2.39
N ARG A 522 -22.28 22.42 -1.39
CA ARG A 522 -22.75 23.77 -1.03
C ARG A 522 -21.91 24.82 -1.75
N ASP A 523 -22.54 25.92 -2.10
CA ASP A 523 -21.81 27.08 -2.62
C ASP A 523 -20.96 27.72 -1.52
N PHE A 524 -19.87 28.36 -1.93
CA PHE A 524 -18.96 29.07 -1.04
C PHE A 524 -18.48 30.35 -1.71
N ALA A 525 -18.13 31.34 -0.90
CA ALA A 525 -17.47 32.55 -1.37
C ALA A 525 -15.94 32.32 -1.35
N PRO A 526 -15.25 32.36 -2.50
CA PRO A 526 -13.80 32.17 -2.53
C PRO A 526 -13.06 33.36 -1.91
N ARG A 527 -11.86 33.09 -1.39
CA ARG A 527 -10.88 34.12 -1.02
C ARG A 527 -10.42 34.82 -2.29
N ASP A 528 -10.49 36.14 -2.27
CA ASP A 528 -9.97 36.94 -3.37
C ASP A 528 -8.44 37.00 -3.29
N LEU A 529 -7.77 36.33 -4.22
CA LEU A 529 -6.31 36.28 -4.34
C LEU A 529 -5.78 37.35 -5.33
N THR A 530 -6.63 38.28 -5.78
CA THR A 530 -6.16 39.36 -6.65
C THR A 530 -5.20 40.29 -5.90
N LEU A 531 -4.23 40.81 -6.64
CA LEU A 531 -3.28 41.78 -6.10
C LEU A 531 -4.04 43.05 -5.70
N GLN A 532 -4.06 43.37 -4.40
CA GLN A 532 -4.67 44.60 -3.87
C GLN A 532 -4.12 45.88 -4.52
N ARG A 533 -2.89 45.83 -5.04
CA ARG A 533 -2.25 46.87 -5.86
C ARG A 533 -1.84 46.29 -7.21
N GLY A 534 -2.83 45.87 -7.99
CA GLY A 534 -2.62 45.48 -9.38
C GLY A 534 -2.13 46.64 -10.24
N LEU A 535 -1.39 46.31 -11.29
CA LEU A 535 -1.15 47.23 -12.39
C LEU A 535 -2.47 47.41 -13.15
N ASP A 536 -2.76 48.64 -13.57
CA ASP A 536 -3.91 48.93 -14.42
C ASP A 536 -3.73 48.21 -15.77
N PRO A 537 -4.58 47.23 -16.12
CA PRO A 537 -4.41 46.42 -17.33
C PRO A 537 -4.52 47.25 -18.61
N ASP A 538 -5.17 48.42 -18.55
CA ASP A 538 -5.28 49.35 -19.67
C ASP A 538 -4.03 50.24 -19.82
N ARG A 539 -3.07 50.15 -18.90
CA ARG A 539 -1.83 50.93 -18.92
C ARG A 539 -0.62 50.04 -19.12
N HIS A 540 0.32 50.55 -19.92
CA HIS A 540 1.62 49.90 -20.07
C HIS A 540 2.46 50.19 -18.83
N ALA A 541 2.82 49.13 -18.11
CA ALA A 541 3.76 49.19 -17.01
C ALA A 541 5.17 48.84 -17.48
N SER A 542 6.18 49.48 -16.88
CA SER A 542 7.58 49.15 -17.09
C SER A 542 8.27 49.04 -15.73
N GLU A 543 9.04 47.99 -15.49
CA GLU A 543 9.83 47.84 -14.28
C GLU A 543 11.00 48.84 -14.25
N GLN A 544 11.15 49.59 -13.17
CA GLN A 544 12.32 50.45 -12.92
C GLN A 544 12.97 50.07 -11.59
N LYS A 545 14.15 49.45 -11.64
CA LYS A 545 14.95 49.20 -10.45
C LYS A 545 15.59 50.50 -9.97
N ARG A 546 15.12 51.05 -8.85
CA ARG A 546 15.67 52.25 -8.21
C ARG A 546 16.42 51.87 -6.94
N ILE A 547 17.70 52.22 -6.86
CA ILE A 547 18.49 52.12 -5.63
C ILE A 547 18.33 53.45 -4.90
N VAL A 548 17.67 53.44 -3.74
CA VAL A 548 17.52 54.62 -2.88
C VAL A 548 18.32 54.36 -1.61
N PRO A 549 19.28 55.23 -1.23
CA PRO A 549 19.97 55.11 0.05
C PRO A 549 18.97 55.28 1.20
N LEU A 550 19.00 54.37 2.18
CA LEU A 550 18.26 54.55 3.43
C LEU A 550 18.82 55.79 4.14
N VAL A 551 17.94 56.74 4.44
CA VAL A 551 18.29 57.94 5.21
C VAL A 551 18.59 57.51 6.65
N GLU A 552 19.75 57.89 7.19
CA GLU A 552 20.07 57.71 8.61
C GLU A 552 19.01 58.41 9.47
N GLY A 553 18.36 57.64 10.35
CA GLY A 553 17.42 58.13 11.36
C GLY A 553 18.12 58.58 12.62
#